data_AF-A0A3S1GPD9-F1
#
_entry.id   AF-A0A3S1GPD9-F1
#
_cell.length_a   1.000
_cell.length_b   1.000
_cell.length_c   1.000
_cell.angle_alpha   90.00
_cell.angle_beta   90.00
_cell.angle_gamma   90.00
#
_symmetry.space_group_name_H-M   'P 1'
#
loop_
_entity.id
_entity.type
_entity.pdbx_description
1 polymer ?
#
loop_
_entity_poly.entity_id
_entity_poly.type
_entity_poly.pdbx_seq_one_letter_code
_entity_poly.pdbx_strand_id
1 'polypeptide(L)'
;MDPLSDVLSLLKPRSYVSAGFDAGGNWSIQFSDQHELIKCYAVVSGGCWLSVEGVADAVRVEKGDCFVLPSGRPFRLASDMTLTPVGAGTIFPPARAGGVVTYNGGGDFFL
;
A
#
# COMPACT_ATOMS: atom_id res chain seq x y z
N MET A 1 5.06 28.03 2.98
CA MET A 1 3.74 27.50 3.32
C MET A 1 3.56 26.28 2.44
N ASP A 2 3.63 25.09 3.03
CA ASP A 2 3.53 23.82 2.29
C ASP A 2 2.06 23.39 2.34
N PRO A 3 1.30 23.50 1.23
CA PRO A 3 -0.15 23.26 1.23
C PRO A 3 -0.50 21.82 1.61
N LEU A 4 0.43 20.88 1.42
CA LEU A 4 0.28 19.51 1.89
C LEU A 4 0.32 19.44 3.44
N SER A 5 1.27 20.12 4.07
CA SER A 5 1.38 20.21 5.54
C SER A 5 0.14 20.84 6.18
N ASP A 6 -0.46 21.87 5.57
CA ASP A 6 -1.67 22.49 6.11
C ASP A 6 -2.87 21.53 6.06
N VAL A 7 -3.03 20.77 4.97
CA VAL A 7 -4.08 19.73 4.86
C VAL A 7 -3.83 18.58 5.86
N LEU A 8 -2.57 18.17 6.02
CA LEU A 8 -2.18 17.16 7.00
C LEU A 8 -2.41 17.64 8.45
N SER A 9 -2.31 18.94 8.72
CA SER A 9 -2.57 19.50 10.06
C SER A 9 -4.06 19.48 10.46
N LEU A 10 -4.95 19.46 9.46
CA LEU A 10 -6.41 19.36 9.65
C LEU A 10 -6.87 17.92 9.91
N LEU A 11 -6.15 16.94 9.37
CA LEU A 11 -6.29 15.55 9.74
C LEU A 11 -5.89 15.44 11.21
N LYS A 12 -6.86 15.31 12.12
CA LYS A 12 -6.64 15.00 13.55
C LYS A 12 -6.69 13.47 13.71
N PRO A 13 -5.62 12.73 13.39
CA PRO A 13 -5.69 11.28 13.27
C PRO A 13 -5.80 10.74 14.69
N ARG A 14 -6.86 9.98 14.96
CA ARG A 14 -7.09 9.40 16.29
C ARG A 14 -6.22 8.17 16.55
N SER A 15 -5.76 7.52 15.50
CA SER A 15 -4.80 6.41 15.53
C SER A 15 -3.99 6.43 14.23
N TYR A 16 -2.71 6.08 14.31
CA TYR A 16 -1.86 5.85 13.14
C TYR A 16 -0.97 4.64 13.40
N VAL A 17 -0.70 3.87 12.35
CA VAL A 17 0.28 2.78 12.35
C VAL A 17 1.10 2.92 11.07
N SER A 18 2.41 2.84 11.23
CA SER A 18 3.34 2.64 10.11
C SER A 18 3.78 1.19 10.12
N ALA A 19 3.67 0.53 8.97
CA ALA A 19 4.10 -0.83 8.75
C ALA A 19 4.68 -0.94 7.33
N GLY A 20 5.78 -1.67 7.20
CA GLY A 20 6.42 -1.92 5.92
C GLY A 20 5.94 -3.21 5.28
N PHE A 21 6.05 -3.30 3.96
CA PHE A 21 5.79 -4.51 3.19
C PHE A 21 6.96 -4.76 2.24
N ASP A 22 7.62 -5.89 2.43
CA ASP A 22 8.77 -6.35 1.68
C ASP A 22 8.39 -7.59 0.87
N ALA A 23 8.49 -7.55 -0.45
CA ALA A 23 8.02 -8.61 -1.33
C ALA A 23 9.03 -9.01 -2.39
N GLY A 24 9.14 -10.33 -2.62
CA GLY A 24 9.96 -10.93 -3.66
C GLY A 24 9.16 -11.64 -4.75
N GLY A 25 9.71 -11.69 -5.95
CA GLY A 25 9.22 -12.48 -7.08
C GLY A 25 7.81 -12.13 -7.55
N ASN A 26 7.04 -13.17 -7.89
CA ASN A 26 5.67 -13.02 -8.38
C ASN A 26 4.67 -12.98 -7.24
N TRP A 27 3.95 -11.88 -7.11
CA TRP A 27 2.96 -11.69 -6.06
C TRP A 27 1.84 -10.75 -6.50
N SER A 28 0.69 -10.92 -5.86
CA SER A 28 -0.50 -10.13 -6.10
C SER A 28 -1.39 -10.19 -4.87
N ILE A 29 -1.71 -9.03 -4.29
CA ILE A 29 -2.43 -8.92 -3.03
C ILE A 29 -3.63 -8.00 -3.19
N GLN A 30 -4.79 -8.51 -2.82
CA GLN A 30 -6.05 -7.76 -2.79
C GLN A 30 -6.34 -7.26 -1.37
N PHE A 31 -6.57 -5.96 -1.25
CA PHE A 31 -7.02 -5.29 -0.03
C PHE A 31 -8.49 -4.92 -0.21
N SER A 32 -9.41 -5.77 0.27
CA SER A 32 -10.85 -5.60 0.02
C SER A 32 -11.60 -4.76 1.06
N ASP A 33 -11.10 -4.71 2.30
CA ASP A 33 -11.78 -4.02 3.39
C ASP A 33 -10.85 -3.00 4.05
N GLN A 34 -10.92 -1.77 3.58
CA GLN A 34 -10.06 -0.66 4.03
C GLN A 34 -10.91 0.54 4.47
N HIS A 35 -12.20 0.31 4.73
CA HIS A 35 -13.16 1.35 5.07
C HIS A 35 -12.66 2.17 6.26
N GLU A 36 -12.91 3.48 6.20
CA GLU A 36 -12.53 4.44 7.24
C GLU A 36 -11.02 4.62 7.48
N LEU A 37 -10.17 3.98 6.67
CA LEU A 37 -8.71 4.13 6.74
C LEU A 37 -8.19 4.98 5.59
N ILE A 38 -7.29 5.91 5.95
CA ILE A 38 -6.41 6.58 5.01
C ILE A 38 -5.10 5.80 4.98
N LYS A 39 -4.66 5.41 3.78
CA LYS A 39 -3.36 4.78 3.60
C LYS A 39 -2.41 5.70 2.87
N CYS A 40 -1.23 5.89 3.46
CA CYS A 40 -0.14 6.65 2.87
C CYS A 40 1.03 5.69 2.69
N TYR A 41 1.55 5.65 1.47
CA TYR A 41 2.64 4.76 1.08
C TYR A 41 3.76 5.54 0.45
N ALA A 42 4.99 5.07 0.67
CA ALA A 42 6.18 5.56 0.01
C ALA A 42 6.99 4.36 -0.46
N VAL A 43 7.30 4.29 -1.75
CA VAL A 43 8.08 3.17 -2.29
C VAL A 43 9.56 3.43 -2.06
N VAL A 44 10.18 2.57 -1.26
CA VAL A 44 11.59 2.70 -0.84
C VAL A 44 12.52 2.00 -1.83
N SER A 45 12.10 0.85 -2.38
CA SER A 45 12.84 0.12 -3.42
C SER A 45 11.91 -0.68 -4.34
N GLY A 46 12.41 -0.97 -5.54
CA GLY A 46 11.67 -1.74 -6.54
C GLY A 46 10.54 -0.95 -7.19
N GLY A 47 9.51 -1.69 -7.62
CA GLY A 47 8.25 -1.11 -8.08
C GLY A 47 7.17 -2.17 -8.22
N CYS A 48 5.91 -1.76 -8.10
CA CYS A 48 4.75 -2.61 -8.27
C CYS A 48 3.64 -1.90 -9.06
N TRP A 49 2.60 -2.64 -9.42
CA TRP A 49 1.37 -2.10 -9.97
C TRP A 49 0.36 -1.86 -8.85
N LEU A 50 -0.31 -0.70 -8.92
CA LEU A 50 -1.42 -0.32 -8.06
C LEU A 50 -2.69 -0.23 -8.91
N SER A 51 -3.72 -0.99 -8.56
CA SER A 51 -5.07 -0.82 -9.08
C SER A 51 -6.02 -0.46 -7.94
N VAL A 52 -6.90 0.51 -8.17
CA VAL A 52 -7.86 0.99 -7.18
C VAL A 52 -9.25 0.92 -7.80
N GLU A 53 -10.22 0.42 -7.04
CA GLU A 53 -11.60 0.35 -7.51
C GLU A 53 -12.12 1.73 -7.97
N GLY A 54 -12.71 1.78 -9.16
CA GLY A 54 -13.21 3.03 -9.77
C GLY A 54 -12.13 3.91 -10.40
N VAL A 55 -10.87 3.48 -10.47
CA VAL A 55 -9.82 4.07 -11.30
C VAL A 55 -9.59 3.14 -12.49
N ALA A 56 -9.66 3.68 -13.70
CA ALA A 56 -9.72 2.86 -14.92
C ALA A 56 -8.46 2.01 -15.13
N ASP A 57 -7.28 2.61 -14.99
CA ASP A 57 -6.01 1.97 -15.29
C ASP A 57 -5.20 1.69 -14.03
N ALA A 58 -4.49 0.56 -14.03
CA ALA A 58 -3.47 0.30 -13.03
C ALA A 58 -2.28 1.24 -13.25
N VAL A 59 -1.76 1.79 -12.16
CA VAL A 59 -0.63 2.72 -12.17
C VAL A 59 0.62 1.98 -11.72
N ARG A 60 1.71 2.14 -12.46
CA ARG A 60 3.03 1.68 -12.03
C ARG A 60 3.56 2.66 -10.99
N VAL A 61 3.97 2.14 -9.83
CA VAL A 61 4.65 2.91 -8.79
C VAL A 61 6.06 2.37 -8.62
N GLU A 62 7.01 3.27 -8.50
CA GLU A 62 8.45 2.96 -8.46
C GLU A 62 9.12 3.66 -7.28
N LYS A 63 10.37 3.26 -7.01
CA LYS A 63 11.19 3.87 -5.97
C LYS A 63 11.13 5.40 -6.03
N GLY A 64 10.81 6.01 -4.88
CA GLY A 64 10.69 7.46 -4.71
C GLY A 64 9.27 7.98 -4.87
N ASP A 65 8.34 7.19 -5.42
CA ASP A 65 6.94 7.56 -5.50
C ASP A 65 6.26 7.47 -4.14
N CYS A 66 5.35 8.41 -3.90
CA CYS A 66 4.45 8.43 -2.75
C CYS A 66 3.02 8.51 -3.24
N PHE A 67 2.11 7.78 -2.60
CA PHE A 67 0.69 7.83 -2.94
C PHE A 67 -0.19 7.71 -1.70
N VAL A 68 -1.39 8.27 -1.82
CA VAL A 68 -2.40 8.31 -0.76
C VAL A 68 -3.70 7.70 -1.27
N LEU A 69 -4.27 6.79 -0.49
CA LEU A 69 -5.59 6.20 -0.70
C LEU A 69 -6.50 6.71 0.42
N PRO A 70 -7.23 7.83 0.20
CA PRO A 70 -7.95 8.52 1.27
C PRO A 70 -9.35 7.98 1.56
N SER A 71 -9.90 7.17 0.65
CA SER A 71 -11.32 6.81 0.66
C SER A 71 -11.60 5.38 1.10
N GLY A 72 -10.59 4.63 1.57
CA GLY A 72 -10.75 3.23 1.97
C GLY A 72 -11.22 2.29 0.85
N ARG A 73 -11.09 2.70 -0.42
CA ARG A 73 -11.52 1.90 -1.57
C ARG A 73 -10.68 0.62 -1.66
N PRO A 74 -11.28 -0.51 -2.07
CA PRO A 74 -10.55 -1.70 -2.40
C PRO A 74 -9.44 -1.41 -3.41
N PHE A 75 -8.26 -1.96 -3.15
CA PHE A 75 -7.11 -1.80 -4.03
C PHE A 75 -6.28 -3.08 -4.09
N ARG A 76 -5.49 -3.19 -5.14
CA ARG A 76 -4.59 -4.30 -5.40
C ARG A 76 -3.18 -3.78 -5.62
N LEU A 77 -2.23 -4.44 -4.96
CA LEU A 77 -0.81 -4.29 -5.27
C LEU A 77 -0.32 -5.59 -5.90
N ALA A 78 0.46 -5.52 -6.97
CA ALA A 78 1.01 -6.71 -7.61
C ALA A 78 2.34 -6.44 -8.32
N SER A 79 3.21 -7.45 -8.39
CA SER A 79 4.36 -7.41 -9.30
C SER A 79 3.91 -7.45 -10.77
N ASP A 80 2.83 -8.16 -11.05
CA ASP A 80 2.18 -8.30 -12.35
C ASP A 80 0.65 -8.41 -12.18
N MET A 81 -0.10 -7.60 -12.93
CA MET A 81 -1.56 -7.54 -12.88
C MET A 81 -2.27 -8.78 -13.44
N THR A 82 -1.57 -9.63 -14.20
CA THR A 82 -2.10 -10.90 -14.74
C THR A 82 -2.19 -12.00 -13.68
N LEU A 83 -1.50 -11.86 -12.55
CA LEU A 83 -1.50 -12.87 -11.47
C LEU A 83 -2.85 -12.92 -10.73
N THR A 84 -3.24 -14.08 -10.22
CA THR A 84 -4.40 -14.19 -9.34
C THR A 84 -4.07 -13.57 -7.98
N PRO A 85 -4.88 -12.64 -7.46
CA PRO A 85 -4.61 -12.03 -6.16
C PRO A 85 -4.95 -12.94 -4.98
N VAL A 86 -4.15 -12.82 -3.93
CA VAL A 86 -4.39 -13.39 -2.60
C VAL A 86 -4.93 -12.29 -1.68
N GLY A 87 -5.88 -12.62 -0.80
CA GLY A 87 -6.45 -11.65 0.13
C GLY A 87 -5.43 -11.18 1.18
N ALA A 88 -5.36 -9.88 1.44
CA ALA A 88 -4.41 -9.31 2.40
C ALA A 88 -4.53 -9.93 3.81
N GLY A 89 -5.74 -10.30 4.24
CA GLY A 89 -5.96 -10.93 5.55
C GLY A 89 -5.27 -12.28 5.75
N THR A 90 -4.81 -12.95 4.69
CA THR A 90 -4.06 -14.20 4.80
C THR A 90 -2.55 -13.99 4.93
N ILE A 91 -2.08 -12.77 4.64
CA ILE A 91 -0.64 -12.42 4.59
C ILE A 91 -0.29 -11.49 5.75
N PHE A 92 -1.14 -10.50 6.01
CA PHE A 92 -0.88 -9.46 6.99
C PHE A 92 -1.44 -9.85 8.36
N PRO A 93 -0.60 -9.95 9.41
CA PRO A 93 -1.09 -10.02 10.77
C PRO A 93 -1.73 -8.67 11.19
N PRO A 94 -2.40 -8.61 12.34
CA PRO A 94 -2.86 -7.34 12.90
C PRO A 94 -1.73 -6.29 12.91
N ALA A 95 -2.03 -5.09 12.41
CA ALA A 95 -1.03 -4.08 12.16
C ALA A 95 -0.31 -3.67 13.46
N ARG A 96 1.03 -3.62 13.42
CA ARG A 96 1.88 -3.22 14.54
C ARG A 96 2.81 -2.11 14.09
N ALA A 97 2.96 -1.08 14.93
CA ALA A 97 3.85 0.03 14.63
C ALA A 97 5.30 -0.46 14.43
N GLY A 98 5.90 -0.09 13.30
CA GLY A 98 7.26 -0.49 12.93
C GLY A 98 7.42 -1.93 12.44
N GLY A 99 6.32 -2.69 12.32
CA GLY A 99 6.38 -4.05 11.79
C GLY A 99 6.62 -4.07 10.28
N VAL A 100 7.43 -5.02 9.81
CA VAL A 100 7.59 -5.31 8.37
C VAL A 100 7.01 -6.69 8.10
N VAL A 101 6.14 -6.78 7.09
CA VAL A 101 5.64 -8.05 6.57
C VAL A 101 6.49 -8.43 5.36
N THR A 102 7.25 -9.52 5.47
CA THR A 102 8.03 -10.07 4.36
C THR A 102 7.27 -11.19 3.66
N TYR A 103 7.11 -11.07 2.35
CA TYR A 103 6.41 -12.03 1.49
C TYR A 103 7.35 -12.58 0.42
N ASN A 104 7.28 -13.88 0.15
CA ASN A 104 8.13 -14.57 -0.83
C ASN A 104 9.64 -14.32 -0.67
N GLY A 105 10.12 -14.15 0.57
CA GLY A 105 11.54 -13.90 0.86
C GLY A 105 12.00 -12.45 0.72
N GLY A 106 11.15 -11.53 0.22
CA GLY A 106 11.46 -10.10 0.11
C GLY A 106 12.53 -9.75 -0.92
N GLY A 107 12.92 -8.47 -0.94
CA GLY A 107 14.10 -7.96 -1.64
C GLY A 107 13.83 -7.25 -2.97
N ASP A 108 12.74 -7.56 -3.66
CA ASP A 108 12.43 -6.98 -4.98
C ASP A 108 11.59 -5.70 -4.90
N PHE A 109 10.80 -5.54 -3.82
CA PHE A 109 9.93 -4.40 -3.60
C PHE A 109 9.79 -4.09 -2.11
N PHE A 110 9.90 -2.82 -1.72
CA PHE A 110 9.68 -2.38 -0.34
C PHE A 110 8.88 -1.06 -0.28
N LEU A 111 7.80 -1.07 0.51
CA LEU A 111 6.98 0.10 0.86
C LEU A 111 6.81 0.24 2.37
#